data_AF-A0A9N9FGH2-F1
#
_entry.id   AF-A0A9N9FGH2-F1
#
_cell.length_a   1.000
_cell.length_b   1.000
_cell.length_c   1.000
_cell.angle_alpha   90.00
_cell.angle_beta   90.00
_cell.angle_gamma   90.00
#
_symmetry.space_group_name_H-M   'P 1'
#
loop_
_entity.id
_entity.type
_entity.pdbx_description
1 polymer ?
#
loop_
_entity_poly.entity_id
_entity_poly.type
_entity_poly.pdbx_seq_one_letter_code
_entity_poly.pdbx_strand_id
1 'polypeptide(L)'
;MYHPLDRGDGGEPSDDPQPRGRFRIHPISSRFVPPPALSPAEPDERTRLLSGIRPTRKQVSEWTDVGWKRALLLNVFPVAVVLAWCAVPFPTYDSNNDPIGDVKTLVNLMGSADSNDTDTHDNKPVEINFWFFLFFYYGFYNAVALLMITKIFDLYSLNWWPARLGGGFAYCVFWLSSLFLGVLIYLYTGLEKFNLTWVLLTFITMNMPLLVAFIVIRSQNRNTYRHSLTELQKTFLERELQYRVPSSYVRFLWFCVSISIVIGAFIAGEAYAYVFVTTPSAHTGIDAFVYVYSWLATVYILDTVTEYIIETRVKSYPLQFTFKLYFYMIYFIFYRNLFARLRNRKQYVLIQAASSLWDYEQYKKQCGRSFFIRNLAENATMLGFICWIWIIRFGPNYDVYPYFKFNEVGNEFNFDLTLQASCVIWAFELVSNAITRLTYRKMFKHNISKEAVEDFKTYPEMIVALIVIIIHVLQDMLMALLSLHFKGDHLVKNGLDHIQSYGT
;
A
#
# COMPACT_ATOMS: atom_id res chain seq x y z
N MET A 1 59.60 39.15 -34.84
CA MET A 1 60.39 39.77 -35.93
C MET A 1 59.66 39.47 -37.23
N TYR A 2 59.00 40.51 -37.77
CA TYR A 2 58.49 40.71 -39.14
C TYR A 2 57.27 39.92 -39.72
N HIS A 3 56.20 40.71 -39.94
CA HIS A 3 55.17 40.71 -41.02
C HIS A 3 55.81 40.62 -42.44
N PRO A 4 55.08 40.45 -43.59
CA PRO A 4 53.82 41.13 -44.00
C PRO A 4 52.82 40.23 -44.79
N LEU A 5 51.56 40.62 -45.06
CA LEU A 5 51.16 41.48 -46.17
C LEU A 5 49.73 42.02 -46.05
N ASP A 6 49.56 43.12 -46.79
CA ASP A 6 48.67 44.25 -46.67
C ASP A 6 47.63 44.28 -47.81
N ARG A 7 46.48 44.93 -47.55
CA ARG A 7 45.48 45.55 -48.45
C ARG A 7 44.16 45.65 -47.68
N GLY A 8 43.62 46.79 -47.27
CA GLY A 8 43.74 48.15 -47.80
C GLY A 8 42.42 48.51 -48.49
N ASP A 9 41.54 49.22 -47.78
CA ASP A 9 40.91 50.44 -48.30
C ASP A 9 40.24 51.22 -47.16
N GLY A 10 40.46 52.54 -47.20
CA GLY A 10 40.21 53.47 -46.11
C GLY A 10 38.87 54.20 -46.18
N GLY A 11 38.51 54.78 -45.05
CA GLY A 11 37.41 55.73 -44.85
C GLY A 11 37.57 56.39 -43.48
N GLU A 12 37.69 57.71 -43.48
CA GLU A 12 38.04 58.62 -42.38
C GLU A 12 37.18 58.54 -41.09
N PRO A 13 37.68 59.08 -39.96
CA PRO A 13 37.01 59.06 -38.67
C PRO A 13 36.03 60.23 -38.53
N SER A 14 34.76 59.95 -38.26
CA SER A 14 33.79 60.95 -37.79
C SER A 14 33.60 60.83 -36.28
N ASP A 15 34.18 61.77 -35.55
CA ASP A 15 33.82 62.10 -34.17
C ASP A 15 32.37 62.61 -34.13
N ASP A 16 31.49 61.93 -33.40
CA ASP A 16 30.42 62.56 -32.61
C ASP A 16 29.71 61.56 -31.68
N PRO A 17 29.05 62.03 -30.61
CA PRO A 17 29.20 61.46 -29.27
C PRO A 17 28.16 60.39 -28.93
N GLN A 18 28.56 59.45 -28.07
CA GLN A 18 27.67 58.49 -27.41
C GLN A 18 26.46 59.19 -26.75
N PRO A 19 25.22 58.83 -27.11
CA PRO A 19 24.11 58.96 -26.19
C PRO A 19 24.06 57.72 -25.31
N ARG A 20 24.14 57.93 -23.98
CA ARG A 20 23.91 56.91 -22.94
C ARG A 20 22.59 56.17 -23.21
N GLY A 21 22.71 55.01 -23.82
CA GLY A 21 21.60 54.11 -24.15
C GLY A 21 21.14 53.34 -22.93
N ARG A 22 20.07 53.83 -22.32
CA ARG A 22 19.04 53.11 -21.55
C ARG A 22 19.09 51.58 -21.77
N PHE A 23 19.27 50.81 -20.71
CA PHE A 23 19.02 49.36 -20.72
C PHE A 23 17.60 49.09 -21.25
N ARG A 24 17.51 48.63 -22.49
CA ARG A 24 16.25 48.21 -23.11
C ARG A 24 16.00 46.78 -22.66
N ILE A 25 15.18 46.62 -21.62
CA ILE A 25 14.65 45.32 -21.23
C ILE A 25 13.83 44.81 -22.42
N HIS A 26 14.32 43.77 -23.10
CA HIS A 26 13.51 43.05 -24.07
C HIS A 26 12.33 42.44 -23.33
N PRO A 27 11.08 42.70 -23.74
CA PRO A 27 9.95 41.93 -23.22
C PRO A 27 10.20 40.47 -23.59
N ILE A 28 10.14 39.59 -22.59
CA ILE A 28 10.13 38.13 -22.78
C ILE A 28 8.88 37.82 -23.61
N SER A 29 9.05 37.81 -24.93
CA SER A 29 8.10 37.20 -25.84
C SER A 29 8.07 35.74 -25.46
N SER A 30 6.94 35.30 -24.90
CA SER A 30 6.57 33.90 -24.76
C SER A 30 6.40 33.30 -26.16
N ARG A 31 7.52 33.10 -26.87
CA ARG A 31 7.55 32.19 -28.00
C ARG A 31 7.24 30.82 -27.43
N PHE A 32 6.03 30.38 -27.72
CA PHE A 32 5.63 28.99 -27.63
C PHE A 32 6.64 28.21 -28.48
N VAL A 33 7.68 27.69 -27.84
CA VAL A 33 8.59 26.72 -28.45
C VAL A 33 7.74 25.45 -28.56
N PRO A 34 7.38 24.99 -29.77
CA PRO A 34 6.73 23.70 -29.91
C PRO A 34 7.65 22.68 -29.25
N PRO A 35 7.11 21.70 -28.50
CA PRO A 35 7.94 20.65 -27.95
C PRO A 35 8.80 20.06 -29.08
N PRO A 36 10.10 19.80 -28.85
CA PRO A 36 10.96 19.22 -29.87
C PRO A 36 10.25 18.01 -30.46
N ALA A 37 10.21 17.95 -31.80
CA ALA A 37 9.60 16.85 -32.52
C ALA A 37 10.09 15.54 -31.90
N LEU A 38 9.13 14.71 -31.46
CA LEU A 38 9.44 13.41 -30.89
C LEU A 38 10.45 12.72 -31.81
N SER A 39 11.60 12.35 -31.26
CA SER A 39 12.45 11.32 -31.84
C SER A 39 11.56 10.15 -32.27
N PRO A 40 11.82 9.49 -33.40
CA PRO A 40 10.99 8.38 -33.89
C PRO A 40 10.74 7.45 -32.72
N ALA A 41 9.46 7.33 -32.35
CA ALA A 41 9.01 6.70 -31.13
C ALA A 41 9.74 5.36 -30.96
N GLU A 42 10.47 5.20 -29.85
CA GLU A 42 10.66 3.84 -29.33
C GLU A 42 9.25 3.24 -29.30
N PRO A 43 9.03 2.06 -29.92
CA PRO A 43 7.71 1.46 -29.96
C PRO A 43 7.21 1.39 -28.53
N ASP A 44 5.98 1.85 -28.30
CA ASP A 44 5.35 1.86 -26.99
C ASP A 44 5.25 0.38 -26.52
N GLU A 45 6.29 -0.12 -25.85
CA GLU A 45 6.48 -1.50 -25.36
C GLU A 45 5.47 -1.87 -24.23
N ARG A 46 4.37 -1.13 -24.14
CA ARG A 46 3.36 -1.21 -23.11
C ARG A 46 2.34 -2.30 -23.47
N THR A 47 2.54 -3.49 -22.91
CA THR A 47 1.69 -4.68 -23.06
C THR A 47 0.20 -4.40 -22.79
N ARG A 48 -0.69 -5.19 -23.41
CA ARG A 48 -2.17 -5.13 -23.32
C ARG A 48 -2.75 -4.99 -21.90
N LEU A 49 -2.17 -5.66 -20.89
CA LEU A 49 -2.64 -5.63 -19.50
C LEU A 49 -2.57 -4.23 -18.89
N LEU A 50 -1.55 -3.45 -19.28
CA LEU A 50 -1.39 -2.08 -18.81
C LEU A 50 -2.20 -1.08 -19.61
N SER A 51 -2.36 -1.30 -20.92
CA SER A 51 -3.23 -0.48 -21.75
C SER A 51 -4.71 -0.63 -21.40
N GLY A 52 -5.15 -1.83 -20.97
CA GLY A 52 -6.56 -2.10 -20.65
C GLY A 52 -7.05 -1.44 -19.36
N ILE A 53 -6.14 -1.14 -18.43
CA ILE A 53 -6.44 -0.53 -17.12
C ILE A 53 -5.91 0.92 -17.06
N ARG A 54 -5.52 1.53 -18.19
CA ARG A 54 -5.06 2.93 -18.21
C ARG A 54 -6.24 3.84 -18.55
N PRO A 55 -6.77 4.62 -17.58
CA PRO A 55 -7.88 5.50 -17.88
C PRO A 55 -7.40 6.65 -18.76
N THR A 56 -8.23 7.03 -19.72
CA THR A 56 -7.98 8.20 -20.57
C THR A 56 -8.24 9.48 -19.76
N ARG A 57 -7.52 10.56 -20.07
CA ARG A 57 -7.75 11.88 -19.43
C ARG A 57 -9.22 12.31 -19.44
N LYS A 58 -9.94 12.00 -20.53
CA LYS A 58 -11.38 12.26 -20.66
C LYS A 58 -12.21 11.48 -19.62
N GLN A 59 -11.96 10.17 -19.50
CA GLN A 59 -12.63 9.31 -18.51
C GLN A 59 -12.35 9.80 -17.08
N VAL A 60 -11.09 10.16 -16.79
CA VAL A 60 -10.70 10.71 -15.49
C VAL A 60 -11.43 12.02 -15.19
N SER A 61 -11.55 12.93 -16.16
CA SER A 61 -12.31 14.17 -15.97
C SER A 61 -13.77 13.87 -15.62
N GLU A 62 -14.43 13.02 -16.41
CA GLU A 62 -15.84 12.67 -16.22
C GLU A 62 -16.13 12.03 -14.85
N TRP A 63 -15.18 11.23 -14.34
CA TRP A 63 -15.31 10.57 -13.04
C TRP A 63 -15.00 11.49 -11.86
N THR A 64 -14.07 12.44 -12.02
CA THR A 64 -13.53 13.23 -10.90
C THR A 64 -14.09 14.65 -10.79
N ASP A 65 -14.70 15.18 -11.85
CA ASP A 65 -15.29 16.52 -11.87
C ASP A 65 -16.49 16.65 -10.90
N VAL A 66 -17.24 15.56 -10.70
CA VAL A 66 -18.37 15.51 -9.77
C VAL A 66 -17.93 14.91 -8.43
N GLY A 67 -18.11 15.65 -7.34
CA GLY A 67 -17.64 15.26 -6.01
C GLY A 67 -18.18 13.90 -5.52
N TRP A 68 -19.46 13.61 -5.77
CA TRP A 68 -20.07 12.33 -5.41
C TRP A 68 -19.52 11.17 -6.25
N LYS A 69 -19.35 11.35 -7.57
CA LYS A 69 -18.78 10.32 -8.46
C LYS A 69 -17.34 10.01 -8.05
N ARG A 70 -16.57 11.03 -7.70
CA ARG A 70 -15.21 10.88 -7.18
C ARG A 70 -15.19 10.10 -5.86
N ALA A 71 -16.07 10.41 -4.92
CA ALA A 71 -16.18 9.68 -3.65
C ALA A 71 -16.60 8.21 -3.88
N LEU A 72 -17.53 7.97 -4.82
CA LEU A 72 -17.92 6.61 -5.20
C LEU A 72 -16.72 5.85 -5.79
N LEU A 73 -15.98 6.47 -6.71
CA LEU A 73 -14.85 5.82 -7.38
C LEU A 73 -13.65 5.58 -6.45
N LEU A 74 -13.30 6.54 -5.60
CA LEU A 74 -12.07 6.48 -4.80
C LEU A 74 -12.27 5.92 -3.39
N ASN A 75 -13.50 5.94 -2.83
CA ASN A 75 -13.78 5.37 -1.50
C ASN A 75 -14.67 4.13 -1.60
N VAL A 76 -15.85 4.25 -2.23
CA VAL A 76 -16.87 3.18 -2.20
C VAL A 76 -16.45 1.98 -3.03
N PHE A 77 -15.95 2.20 -4.25
CA PHE A 77 -15.56 1.13 -5.16
C PHE A 77 -14.45 0.24 -4.59
N PRO A 78 -13.31 0.78 -4.10
CA PRO A 78 -12.27 -0.03 -3.46
C PRO A 78 -12.82 -0.86 -2.30
N VAL A 79 -13.62 -0.25 -1.42
CA VAL A 79 -14.21 -0.93 -0.27
C VAL A 79 -15.14 -2.05 -0.74
N ALA A 80 -16.02 -1.78 -1.71
CA ALA A 80 -16.94 -2.78 -2.26
C ALA A 80 -16.21 -4.01 -2.85
N VAL A 81 -15.06 -3.81 -3.51
CA VAL A 81 -14.23 -4.92 -4.02
C VAL A 81 -13.71 -5.79 -2.87
N VAL A 82 -13.23 -5.16 -1.80
CA VAL A 82 -12.74 -5.88 -0.62
C VAL A 82 -13.88 -6.61 0.09
N LEU A 83 -15.05 -5.99 0.19
CA LEU A 83 -16.25 -6.61 0.76
C LEU A 83 -16.72 -7.83 -0.05
N ALA A 84 -16.72 -7.72 -1.38
CA ALA A 84 -17.08 -8.83 -2.26
C ALA A 84 -16.10 -10.01 -2.09
N TRP A 85 -14.80 -9.71 -1.91
CA TRP A 85 -13.79 -10.73 -1.65
C TRP A 85 -13.95 -11.37 -0.25
N CYS A 86 -14.19 -10.58 0.79
CA CYS A 86 -14.31 -11.10 2.17
C CYS A 86 -15.67 -11.74 2.49
N ALA A 87 -16.70 -11.49 1.69
CA ALA A 87 -18.03 -12.06 1.87
C ALA A 87 -18.12 -13.52 1.39
N VAL A 88 -17.13 -14.02 0.63
CA VAL A 88 -17.14 -15.39 0.13
C VAL A 88 -16.94 -16.36 1.30
N PRO A 89 -17.84 -17.34 1.52
CA PRO A 89 -17.79 -18.25 2.65
C PRO A 89 -16.53 -19.12 2.63
N PHE A 90 -15.83 -19.20 3.76
CA PHE A 90 -14.78 -20.20 3.97
C PHE A 90 -15.40 -21.60 4.10
N PRO A 91 -14.91 -22.61 3.36
CA PRO A 91 -15.23 -24.00 3.64
C PRO A 91 -14.57 -24.40 4.96
N THR A 92 -15.38 -24.44 6.02
CA THR A 92 -14.97 -24.85 7.36
C THR A 92 -15.33 -26.31 7.60
N TYR A 93 -14.56 -26.96 8.47
CA TYR A 93 -14.88 -28.28 8.98
C TYR A 93 -15.41 -28.13 10.39
N ASP A 94 -16.71 -28.30 10.56
CA ASP A 94 -17.31 -28.33 11.89
C ASP A 94 -16.87 -29.62 12.61
N SER A 95 -16.27 -29.47 13.79
CA SER A 95 -15.96 -30.58 14.70
C SER A 95 -17.20 -31.37 15.13
N ASN A 96 -18.41 -30.90 14.82
CA ASN A 96 -19.68 -31.53 15.21
C ASN A 96 -20.18 -32.58 14.21
N ASN A 97 -19.58 -32.71 13.02
CA ASN A 97 -19.96 -33.72 12.03
C ASN A 97 -19.11 -35.00 12.11
N ASP A 98 -18.52 -35.29 13.26
CA ASP A 98 -18.03 -36.63 13.55
C ASP A 98 -19.25 -37.55 13.79
N PRO A 99 -19.46 -38.65 13.03
CA PRO A 99 -20.55 -39.59 13.27
C PRO A 99 -20.50 -40.27 14.66
N ILE A 100 -19.45 -40.01 15.43
CA ILE A 100 -19.24 -40.47 16.81
C ILE A 100 -19.96 -39.56 17.82
N GLY A 101 -20.24 -38.29 17.47
CA GLY A 101 -20.99 -37.35 18.31
C GLY A 101 -22.44 -37.81 18.52
N ASP A 102 -23.06 -38.36 17.48
CA ASP A 102 -24.41 -38.94 17.57
C ASP A 102 -24.44 -40.14 18.53
N VAL A 103 -23.41 -41.00 18.51
CA VAL A 103 -23.29 -42.13 19.44
C VAL A 103 -23.11 -41.65 20.88
N LYS A 104 -22.33 -40.59 21.11
CA LYS A 104 -22.12 -40.01 22.44
C LYS A 104 -23.40 -39.39 23.01
N THR A 105 -24.20 -38.77 22.14
CA THR A 105 -25.53 -38.24 22.47
C THR A 105 -26.51 -39.37 22.81
N LEU A 106 -26.47 -40.47 22.07
CA LEU A 106 -27.28 -41.67 22.29
C LEU A 106 -26.88 -42.42 23.58
N VAL A 107 -25.59 -42.47 23.90
CA VAL A 107 -25.04 -43.03 25.15
C VAL A 107 -25.44 -42.18 26.36
N ASN A 108 -25.37 -40.85 26.25
CA ASN A 108 -25.82 -39.92 27.31
C ASN A 108 -27.34 -39.99 27.54
N LEU A 109 -28.14 -40.30 26.52
CA LEU A 109 -29.58 -40.55 26.64
C LEU A 109 -29.90 -41.88 27.34
N MET A 110 -28.98 -42.84 27.34
CA MET A 110 -29.14 -44.16 27.99
C MET A 110 -28.54 -44.24 29.40
N GLY A 111 -27.74 -43.25 29.82
CA GLY A 111 -27.07 -43.24 31.12
C GLY A 111 -27.60 -42.13 32.04
N SER A 112 -28.33 -42.53 33.09
CA SER A 112 -28.77 -41.61 34.14
C SER A 112 -27.62 -41.23 35.07
N ALA A 113 -27.56 -39.92 35.36
CA ALA A 113 -26.95 -39.22 36.50
C ALA A 113 -25.49 -38.71 36.42
N ASP A 114 -25.37 -37.46 36.87
CA ASP A 114 -24.21 -36.65 37.25
C ASP A 114 -23.31 -36.09 36.14
N SER A 115 -23.78 -35.00 35.52
CA SER A 115 -22.91 -34.02 34.88
C SER A 115 -22.90 -32.72 35.67
N ASN A 116 -22.00 -32.63 36.64
CA ASN A 116 -21.46 -31.36 37.13
C ASN A 116 -20.32 -30.89 36.19
N ASP A 117 -20.47 -31.15 34.89
CA ASP A 117 -19.50 -30.80 33.86
C ASP A 117 -19.97 -29.48 33.26
N THR A 118 -19.36 -28.40 33.75
CA THR A 118 -19.47 -27.08 33.17
C THR A 118 -19.25 -27.18 31.66
N ASP A 119 -20.27 -26.80 30.89
CA ASP A 119 -20.23 -26.60 29.44
C ASP A 119 -18.90 -25.97 29.00
N THR A 120 -17.95 -26.82 28.61
CA THR A 120 -16.68 -26.44 27.95
C THR A 120 -16.80 -26.69 26.45
N HIS A 121 -18.01 -26.50 25.91
CA HIS A 121 -18.33 -26.80 24.52
C HIS A 121 -17.99 -25.69 23.52
N ASP A 122 -17.44 -24.54 23.96
CA ASP A 122 -17.53 -23.32 23.14
C ASP A 122 -16.19 -22.70 22.70
N ASN A 123 -15.10 -23.47 22.59
CA ASN A 123 -13.83 -22.88 22.17
C ASN A 123 -12.86 -23.80 21.42
N LYS A 124 -13.37 -24.68 20.53
CA LYS A 124 -12.50 -25.31 19.54
C LYS A 124 -12.33 -24.38 18.34
N PRO A 125 -11.11 -24.05 17.92
CA PRO A 125 -10.90 -23.18 16.76
C PRO A 125 -11.45 -23.86 15.51
N VAL A 126 -12.15 -23.09 14.68
CA VAL A 126 -12.75 -23.60 13.44
C VAL A 126 -11.67 -23.92 12.43
N GLU A 127 -11.67 -25.15 11.93
CA GLU A 127 -10.71 -25.62 10.94
C GLU A 127 -11.11 -25.17 9.53
N ILE A 128 -10.18 -24.51 8.83
CA ILE A 128 -10.36 -23.95 7.49
C ILE A 128 -9.75 -24.89 6.46
N ASN A 129 -10.38 -24.96 5.28
CA ASN A 129 -9.77 -25.60 4.12
C ASN A 129 -8.56 -24.80 3.59
N PHE A 130 -7.37 -25.41 3.67
CA PHE A 130 -6.11 -24.81 3.22
C PHE A 130 -6.12 -24.42 1.73
N TRP A 131 -6.65 -25.28 0.84
CA TRP A 131 -6.63 -25.03 -0.60
C TRP A 131 -7.51 -23.86 -1.00
N PHE A 132 -8.68 -23.73 -0.37
CA PHE A 132 -9.53 -22.56 -0.58
C PHE A 132 -8.85 -21.29 -0.10
N PHE A 133 -8.26 -21.31 1.10
CA PHE A 133 -7.49 -20.19 1.62
C PHE A 133 -6.35 -19.80 0.66
N LEU A 134 -5.56 -20.76 0.19
CA LEU A 134 -4.40 -20.49 -0.67
C LEU A 134 -4.81 -19.90 -2.02
N PHE A 135 -5.71 -20.55 -2.75
CA PHE A 135 -6.01 -20.16 -4.13
C PHE A 135 -6.96 -18.96 -4.22
N PHE A 136 -7.97 -18.90 -3.35
CA PHE A 136 -8.97 -17.84 -3.41
C PHE A 136 -8.56 -16.65 -2.53
N TYR A 137 -8.40 -16.89 -1.23
CA TYR A 137 -8.23 -15.79 -0.27
C TYR A 137 -6.83 -15.16 -0.41
N TYR A 138 -5.77 -15.94 -0.16
CA TYR A 138 -4.38 -15.52 -0.34
C TYR A 138 -4.03 -15.20 -1.80
N GLY A 139 -4.50 -16.02 -2.74
CA GLY A 139 -4.23 -15.83 -4.16
C GLY A 139 -4.75 -14.50 -4.71
N PHE A 140 -5.98 -14.10 -4.36
CA PHE A 140 -6.52 -12.81 -4.78
C PHE A 140 -5.85 -11.63 -4.06
N TYR A 141 -5.58 -11.76 -2.76
CA TYR A 141 -4.79 -10.78 -2.00
C TYR A 141 -3.42 -10.49 -2.65
N ASN A 142 -2.68 -11.55 -2.98
CA ASN A 142 -1.36 -11.42 -3.59
C ASN A 142 -1.42 -10.96 -5.06
N ALA A 143 -2.48 -11.31 -5.79
CA ALA A 143 -2.73 -10.78 -7.14
C ALA A 143 -2.89 -9.24 -7.10
N VAL A 144 -3.68 -8.73 -6.16
CA VAL A 144 -3.85 -7.27 -5.96
C VAL A 144 -2.53 -6.63 -5.54
N ALA A 145 -1.76 -7.26 -4.66
CA ALA A 145 -0.44 -6.78 -4.24
C ALA A 145 0.54 -6.62 -5.42
N LEU A 146 0.62 -7.63 -6.30
CA LEU A 146 1.41 -7.56 -7.53
C LEU A 146 0.91 -6.48 -8.50
N LEU A 147 -0.41 -6.30 -8.59
CA LEU A 147 -1.01 -5.27 -9.42
C LEU A 147 -0.68 -3.87 -8.87
N MET A 148 -0.66 -3.70 -7.55
CA MET A 148 -0.26 -2.48 -6.87
C MET A 148 1.18 -2.10 -7.23
N ILE A 149 2.12 -3.04 -7.08
CA ILE A 149 3.51 -2.81 -7.44
C ILE A 149 3.66 -2.48 -8.91
N THR A 150 2.96 -3.22 -9.78
CA THR A 150 2.98 -2.94 -11.22
C THR A 150 2.52 -1.51 -11.51
N LYS A 151 1.47 -1.01 -10.84
CA LYS A 151 0.99 0.37 -11.00
C LYS A 151 1.97 1.41 -10.44
N ILE A 152 2.68 1.10 -9.37
CA ILE A 152 3.76 1.98 -8.84
C ILE A 152 4.91 2.08 -9.86
N PHE A 153 5.28 0.98 -10.51
CA PHE A 153 6.27 0.97 -11.59
C PHE A 153 5.79 1.74 -12.83
N ASP A 154 4.51 1.65 -13.19
CA ASP A 154 3.90 2.47 -14.24
C ASP A 154 4.03 3.97 -13.93
N LEU A 155 3.75 4.39 -12.69
CA LEU A 155 3.91 5.78 -12.25
C LEU A 155 5.36 6.26 -12.28
N TYR A 156 6.32 5.36 -12.07
CA TYR A 156 7.74 5.63 -12.27
C TYR A 156 8.16 5.57 -13.77
N SER A 157 7.24 5.18 -14.66
CA SER A 157 7.47 4.98 -16.10
C SER A 157 8.54 3.93 -16.40
N LEU A 158 8.56 2.84 -15.62
CA LEU A 158 9.51 1.74 -15.80
C LEU A 158 8.78 0.41 -15.96
N ASN A 159 9.00 -0.25 -17.09
CA ASN A 159 8.59 -1.65 -17.27
C ASN A 159 9.60 -2.55 -16.56
N TRP A 160 9.12 -3.39 -15.64
CA TRP A 160 9.98 -4.30 -14.87
C TRP A 160 10.10 -5.70 -15.49
N TRP A 161 9.23 -6.08 -16.44
CA TRP A 161 9.30 -7.37 -17.13
C TRP A 161 10.16 -7.29 -18.41
N PRO A 162 10.84 -8.38 -18.79
CA PRO A 162 11.52 -8.48 -20.08
C PRO A 162 10.54 -8.37 -21.27
N ALA A 163 10.92 -7.64 -22.32
CA ALA A 163 10.11 -7.45 -23.53
C ALA A 163 9.68 -8.77 -24.20
N ARG A 164 10.48 -9.84 -24.04
CA ARG A 164 10.18 -11.18 -24.59
C ARG A 164 9.04 -11.90 -23.89
N LEU A 165 8.85 -11.62 -22.59
CA LEU A 165 7.87 -12.35 -21.77
C LEU A 165 6.49 -11.67 -21.82
N GLY A 166 6.44 -10.35 -21.98
CA GLY A 166 5.20 -9.59 -21.90
C GLY A 166 4.66 -9.48 -20.47
N GLY A 167 4.03 -8.36 -20.15
CA GLY A 167 3.62 -8.04 -18.77
C GLY A 167 2.59 -9.00 -18.17
N GLY A 168 1.62 -9.47 -18.96
CA GLY A 168 0.58 -10.38 -18.47
C GLY A 168 1.12 -11.76 -18.10
N PHE A 169 2.00 -12.32 -18.94
CA PHE A 169 2.63 -13.61 -18.65
C PHE A 169 3.57 -13.51 -17.45
N ALA A 170 4.40 -12.47 -17.38
CA ALA A 170 5.27 -12.24 -16.22
C ALA A 170 4.45 -12.15 -14.93
N TYR A 171 3.38 -11.36 -14.93
CA TYR A 171 2.45 -11.25 -13.81
C TYR A 171 1.90 -12.62 -13.37
N CYS A 172 1.40 -13.43 -14.32
CA CYS A 172 0.88 -14.77 -14.02
C CYS A 172 1.96 -15.71 -13.47
N VAL A 173 3.19 -15.65 -13.99
CA VAL A 173 4.31 -16.47 -13.49
C VAL A 173 4.65 -16.11 -12.05
N PHE A 174 4.79 -14.82 -11.72
CA PHE A 174 5.09 -14.41 -10.34
C PHE A 174 3.95 -14.77 -9.39
N TRP A 175 2.71 -14.56 -9.80
CA TRP A 175 1.53 -14.95 -9.03
C TRP A 175 1.45 -16.46 -8.78
N LEU A 176 1.66 -17.29 -9.81
CA LEU A 176 1.69 -18.75 -9.65
C LEU A 176 2.88 -19.21 -8.82
N SER A 177 4.04 -18.56 -8.94
CA SER A 177 5.24 -18.90 -8.17
C SER A 177 5.04 -18.68 -6.66
N SER A 178 4.33 -17.62 -6.28
CA SER A 178 4.01 -17.36 -4.88
C SER A 178 2.99 -18.36 -4.33
N LEU A 179 2.01 -18.78 -5.14
CA LEU A 179 1.07 -19.83 -4.74
C LEU A 179 1.78 -21.17 -4.56
N PHE A 180 2.69 -21.51 -5.47
CA PHE A 180 3.52 -22.69 -5.38
C PHE A 180 4.39 -22.67 -4.11
N LEU A 181 5.03 -21.55 -3.79
CA LEU A 181 5.78 -21.40 -2.56
C LEU A 181 4.88 -21.53 -1.30
N GLY A 182 3.64 -21.05 -1.38
CA GLY A 182 2.62 -21.28 -0.35
C GLY A 182 2.29 -22.77 -0.14
N VAL A 183 2.22 -23.56 -1.22
CA VAL A 183 2.07 -25.03 -1.12
C VAL A 183 3.30 -25.65 -0.44
N LEU A 184 4.51 -25.22 -0.80
CA LEU A 184 5.73 -25.74 -0.17
C LEU A 184 5.78 -25.44 1.34
N ILE A 185 5.35 -24.25 1.76
CA ILE A 185 5.27 -23.89 3.18
C ILE A 185 4.36 -24.87 3.93
N TYR A 186 3.17 -25.13 3.39
CA TYR A 186 2.21 -26.05 3.99
C TYR A 186 2.72 -27.50 4.06
N LEU A 187 3.46 -27.96 3.05
CA LEU A 187 3.95 -29.34 3.02
C LEU A 187 5.18 -29.59 3.91
N TYR A 188 6.02 -28.57 4.16
CA TYR A 188 7.35 -28.79 4.73
C TYR A 188 7.67 -28.04 6.02
N THR A 189 7.06 -26.89 6.32
CA THR A 189 7.59 -25.99 7.37
C THR A 189 6.69 -25.82 8.60
N GLY A 190 5.40 -26.15 8.53
CA GLY A 190 4.47 -25.96 9.66
C GLY A 190 4.23 -24.48 10.01
N LEU A 191 4.70 -23.56 9.16
CA LEU A 191 4.63 -22.11 9.36
C LEU A 191 3.32 -21.50 8.84
N GLU A 192 2.44 -22.31 8.26
CA GLU A 192 1.16 -21.89 7.69
C GLU A 192 0.23 -21.25 8.72
N LYS A 193 0.40 -21.57 10.00
CA LYS A 193 -0.45 -21.10 11.11
C LYS A 193 -0.28 -19.62 11.41
N PHE A 194 0.87 -19.05 11.05
CA PHE A 194 1.18 -17.65 11.34
C PHE A 194 0.79 -16.75 10.17
N ASN A 195 -0.07 -15.76 10.42
CA ASN A 195 -0.43 -14.73 9.43
C ASN A 195 0.81 -14.02 8.86
N LEU A 196 1.83 -13.81 9.72
CA LEU A 196 3.09 -13.18 9.35
C LEU A 196 3.81 -13.92 8.21
N THR A 197 3.69 -15.25 8.12
CA THR A 197 4.30 -16.05 7.05
C THR A 197 3.73 -15.66 5.69
N TRP A 198 2.41 -15.53 5.60
CA TRP A 198 1.70 -15.17 4.36
C TRP A 198 1.95 -13.72 3.95
N VAL A 199 1.99 -12.82 4.94
CA VAL A 199 2.39 -11.42 4.72
C VAL A 199 3.83 -11.32 4.21
N LEU A 200 4.77 -12.05 4.83
CA LEU A 200 6.17 -12.09 4.41
C LEU A 200 6.34 -12.69 3.01
N LEU A 201 5.57 -13.73 2.68
CA LEU A 201 5.56 -14.31 1.34
C LEU A 201 5.09 -13.30 0.28
N THR A 202 4.06 -12.52 0.62
CA THR A 202 3.56 -11.45 -0.24
C THR A 202 4.60 -10.34 -0.41
N PHE A 203 5.30 -9.96 0.67
CA PHE A 203 6.43 -9.03 0.59
C PHE A 203 7.52 -9.51 -0.37
N ILE A 204 7.93 -10.79 -0.25
CA ILE A 204 8.94 -11.36 -1.16
C ILE A 204 8.45 -11.24 -2.60
N THR A 205 7.18 -11.58 -2.84
CA THR A 205 6.55 -11.53 -4.16
C THR A 205 6.47 -10.10 -4.71
N MET A 206 6.15 -9.11 -3.89
CA MET A 206 6.12 -7.69 -4.25
C MET A 206 7.52 -7.10 -4.53
N ASN A 207 8.58 -7.67 -3.94
CA ASN A 207 9.96 -7.28 -4.23
C ASN A 207 10.54 -7.97 -5.48
N MET A 208 9.93 -9.04 -5.99
CA MET A 208 10.41 -9.70 -7.21
C MET A 208 10.47 -8.77 -8.43
N PRO A 209 9.42 -7.97 -8.74
CA PRO A 209 9.49 -6.93 -9.77
C PRO A 209 10.69 -5.99 -9.62
N LEU A 210 11.01 -5.62 -8.37
CA LEU A 210 12.14 -4.74 -8.06
C LEU A 210 13.48 -5.40 -8.38
N LEU A 211 13.64 -6.67 -7.99
CA LEU A 211 14.84 -7.46 -8.28
C LEU A 211 15.01 -7.67 -9.80
N VAL A 212 13.93 -8.00 -10.52
CA VAL A 212 13.98 -8.18 -11.97
C VAL A 212 14.34 -6.88 -12.66
N ALA A 213 13.71 -5.76 -12.31
CA ALA A 213 14.05 -4.45 -12.87
C ALA A 213 15.52 -4.09 -12.64
N PHE A 214 16.04 -4.36 -11.44
CA PHE A 214 17.44 -4.14 -11.11
C PHE A 214 18.38 -5.00 -11.96
N ILE A 215 18.07 -6.29 -12.12
CA ILE A 215 18.84 -7.23 -12.96
C ILE A 215 18.81 -6.80 -14.44
N VAL A 216 17.64 -6.45 -14.97
CA VAL A 216 17.47 -6.02 -16.37
C VAL A 216 18.32 -4.78 -16.65
N ILE A 217 18.22 -3.75 -15.80
CA ILE A 217 18.98 -2.51 -15.97
C ILE A 217 20.49 -2.75 -15.90
N ARG A 218 20.94 -3.63 -14.99
CA ARG A 218 22.37 -4.04 -14.92
C ARG A 218 22.80 -4.83 -16.16
N SER A 219 22.00 -5.78 -16.61
CA SER A 219 22.34 -6.64 -17.76
C SER A 219 22.48 -5.84 -19.06
N GLN A 220 21.72 -4.75 -19.20
CA GLN A 220 21.74 -3.90 -20.39
C GLN A 220 22.86 -2.84 -20.36
N ASN A 221 23.75 -2.87 -19.36
CA ASN A 221 24.79 -1.86 -19.13
C ASN A 221 24.25 -0.41 -19.14
N ARG A 222 22.98 -0.22 -18.75
CA ARG A 222 22.33 1.12 -18.65
C ARG A 222 22.87 1.96 -17.48
N ASN A 223 23.81 1.41 -16.71
CA ASN A 223 24.57 2.03 -15.63
C ASN A 223 25.84 2.76 -16.12
N THR A 224 26.19 2.69 -17.41
CA THR A 224 27.38 3.35 -17.98
C THR A 224 26.98 4.42 -18.99
N TYR A 225 27.56 5.61 -18.88
CA TYR A 225 27.30 6.74 -19.78
C TYR A 225 27.72 6.42 -21.21
N ARG A 226 26.78 6.45 -22.17
CA ARG A 226 27.03 6.24 -23.61
C ARG A 226 26.64 7.48 -24.39
N HIS A 227 27.59 8.38 -24.61
CA HIS A 227 27.53 9.26 -25.78
C HIS A 227 28.58 8.79 -26.77
N SER A 228 28.26 8.73 -28.06
CA SER A 228 29.26 8.54 -29.12
C SER A 228 30.11 9.81 -29.19
N LEU A 229 31.17 9.85 -28.41
CA LEU A 229 32.15 10.92 -28.43
C LEU A 229 32.90 10.85 -29.77
N THR A 230 33.17 12.01 -30.37
CA THR A 230 34.10 12.09 -31.51
C THR A 230 35.48 11.59 -31.09
N GLU A 231 36.29 11.15 -32.04
CA GLU A 231 37.61 10.54 -31.79
C GLU A 231 38.52 11.46 -30.94
N LEU A 232 38.40 12.77 -31.13
CA LEU A 232 39.09 13.80 -30.35
C LEU A 232 38.55 13.94 -28.91
N GLN A 233 37.24 13.73 -28.70
CA GLN A 233 36.64 13.79 -27.37
C GLN A 233 36.93 12.53 -26.55
N LYS A 234 37.09 11.37 -27.20
CA LYS A 234 37.52 10.13 -26.53
C LYS A 234 38.88 10.31 -25.87
N THR A 235 39.88 10.83 -26.58
CA THR A 235 41.24 11.00 -26.03
C THR A 235 41.32 11.86 -24.76
N PHE A 236 40.43 12.85 -24.59
CA PHE A 236 40.44 13.75 -23.42
C PHE A 236 39.40 13.44 -22.35
N LEU A 237 38.22 12.93 -22.73
CA LEU A 237 37.08 12.75 -21.80
C LEU A 237 36.84 11.29 -21.42
N GLU A 238 37.49 10.32 -22.06
CA GLU A 238 37.27 8.90 -21.80
C GLU A 238 37.56 8.53 -20.33
N ARG A 239 38.61 9.09 -19.73
CA ARG A 239 38.95 8.81 -18.32
C ARG A 239 37.98 9.45 -17.31
N GLU A 240 37.39 10.61 -17.62
CA GLU A 240 36.42 11.27 -16.74
C GLU A 240 34.98 10.75 -16.92
N LEU A 241 34.62 10.30 -18.11
CA LEU A 241 33.26 9.83 -18.41
C LEU A 241 33.05 8.33 -18.14
N GLN A 242 34.11 7.51 -18.16
CA GLN A 242 34.02 6.05 -17.93
C GLN A 242 33.41 5.66 -16.58
N TYR A 243 33.54 6.50 -15.54
CA TYR A 243 33.02 6.20 -14.19
C TYR A 243 31.74 6.95 -13.82
N ARG A 244 31.16 7.73 -14.74
CA ARG A 244 30.00 8.56 -14.43
C ARG A 244 28.72 7.74 -14.53
N VAL A 245 28.19 7.34 -13.37
CA VAL A 245 26.88 6.69 -13.26
C VAL A 245 25.79 7.66 -13.78
N PRO A 246 24.94 7.24 -14.73
CA PRO A 246 23.85 8.07 -15.24
C PRO A 246 22.91 8.54 -14.13
N SER A 247 22.44 9.79 -14.22
CA SER A 247 21.50 10.35 -13.23
C SER A 247 20.21 9.52 -13.14
N SER A 248 19.74 8.94 -14.25
CA SER A 248 18.57 8.05 -14.27
C SER A 248 18.76 6.79 -13.41
N TYR A 249 19.94 6.15 -13.48
CA TYR A 249 20.24 4.98 -12.67
C TYR A 249 20.27 5.31 -11.17
N VAL A 250 20.85 6.46 -10.79
CA VAL A 250 20.83 6.92 -9.40
C VAL A 250 19.41 7.18 -8.92
N ARG A 251 18.54 7.79 -9.73
CA ARG A 251 17.12 7.97 -9.40
C ARG A 251 16.40 6.64 -9.21
N PHE A 252 16.71 5.66 -10.04
CA PHE A 252 16.14 4.32 -9.93
C PHE A 252 16.56 3.63 -8.63
N LEU A 253 17.83 3.73 -8.21
CA LEU A 253 18.26 3.18 -6.92
C LEU A 253 17.52 3.81 -5.74
N TRP A 254 17.33 5.13 -5.75
CA TRP A 254 16.55 5.82 -4.73
C TRP A 254 15.07 5.40 -4.74
N PHE A 255 14.51 5.18 -5.93
CA PHE A 255 13.17 4.61 -6.06
C PHE A 255 13.08 3.20 -5.45
N CYS A 256 14.08 2.35 -5.67
CA CYS A 256 14.14 1.03 -5.05
C CYS A 256 14.17 1.12 -3.52
N VAL A 257 15.02 2.01 -2.97
CA VAL A 257 15.10 2.24 -1.52
C VAL A 257 13.75 2.71 -0.98
N SER A 258 13.08 3.65 -1.64
CA SER A 258 11.75 4.12 -1.23
C SER A 258 10.71 3.01 -1.24
N ILE A 259 10.65 2.18 -2.29
CA ILE A 259 9.74 1.02 -2.33
C ILE A 259 10.07 0.05 -1.19
N SER A 260 11.33 -0.30 -0.97
CA SER A 260 11.71 -1.22 0.11
C SER A 260 11.33 -0.67 1.49
N ILE A 261 11.43 0.65 1.72
CA ILE A 261 10.96 1.30 2.94
C ILE A 261 9.44 1.17 3.07
N VAL A 262 8.70 1.47 2.00
CA VAL A 262 7.22 1.42 1.99
C VAL A 262 6.69 0.02 2.27
N ILE A 263 7.21 -1.00 1.58
CA ILE A 263 6.79 -2.40 1.80
C ILE A 263 7.36 -2.93 3.14
N GLY A 264 8.53 -2.43 3.59
CA GLY A 264 9.11 -2.81 4.88
C GLY A 264 8.35 -2.25 6.09
N ALA A 265 7.86 -1.01 6.00
CA ALA A 265 6.98 -0.38 6.99
C ALA A 265 5.74 -1.24 7.24
N PHE A 266 5.28 -1.91 6.19
CA PHE A 266 4.12 -2.75 6.25
C PHE A 266 4.36 -4.05 7.05
N ILE A 267 5.43 -4.81 6.74
CA ILE A 267 5.81 -5.99 7.57
C ILE A 267 6.08 -5.58 9.01
N ALA A 268 6.78 -4.46 9.21
CA ALA A 268 7.09 -4.00 10.55
C ALA A 268 5.81 -3.74 11.34
N GLY A 269 4.74 -3.25 10.72
CA GLY A 269 3.45 -3.03 11.36
C GLY A 269 2.77 -4.33 11.80
N GLU A 270 2.82 -5.35 10.95
CA GLU A 270 2.26 -6.67 11.26
C GLU A 270 3.08 -7.41 12.32
N ALA A 271 4.41 -7.36 12.24
CA ALA A 271 5.28 -7.90 13.27
C ALA A 271 5.08 -7.19 14.61
N TYR A 272 4.89 -5.87 14.59
CA TYR A 272 4.57 -5.07 15.76
C TYR A 272 3.21 -5.48 16.34
N ALA A 273 2.18 -5.56 15.50
CA ALA A 273 0.86 -6.06 15.89
C ALA A 273 0.90 -7.44 16.55
N TYR A 274 1.70 -8.36 16.00
CA TYR A 274 1.91 -9.69 16.59
C TYR A 274 2.53 -9.60 17.99
N VAL A 275 3.62 -8.83 18.14
CA VAL A 275 4.30 -8.62 19.42
C VAL A 275 3.37 -8.04 20.49
N PHE A 276 2.50 -7.10 20.10
CA PHE A 276 1.50 -6.51 21.00
C PHE A 276 0.56 -7.55 21.60
N VAL A 277 0.05 -8.46 20.77
CA VAL A 277 -0.91 -9.49 21.17
C VAL A 277 -0.24 -10.57 22.02
N THR A 278 1.03 -10.90 21.74
CA THR A 278 1.76 -11.91 22.51
C THR A 278 2.28 -11.41 23.86
N THR A 279 2.22 -10.10 24.13
CA THR A 279 2.82 -9.49 25.33
C THR A 279 1.73 -9.05 26.32
N PRO A 280 1.44 -9.81 27.39
CA PRO A 280 0.34 -9.50 28.32
C PRO A 280 0.51 -8.17 29.07
N SER A 281 1.74 -7.75 29.34
CA SER A 281 2.05 -6.48 30.01
C SER A 281 1.78 -5.24 29.14
N ALA A 282 1.78 -5.39 27.82
CA ALA A 282 1.50 -4.31 26.87
C ALA A 282 0.04 -3.85 26.89
N HIS A 283 -0.85 -4.59 27.55
CA HIS A 283 -2.26 -4.20 27.73
C HIS A 283 -2.49 -3.28 28.94
N THR A 284 -1.44 -2.92 29.69
CA THR A 284 -1.54 -2.04 30.87
C THR A 284 -1.32 -0.57 30.50
N GLY A 285 -2.03 0.34 31.19
CA GLY A 285 -2.35 1.71 30.73
C GLY A 285 -1.27 2.52 30.00
N ILE A 286 -0.12 2.75 30.63
CA ILE A 286 0.96 3.60 30.05
C ILE A 286 1.77 2.84 29.01
N ASP A 287 1.99 1.54 29.21
CA ASP A 287 2.76 0.70 28.28
C ASP A 287 2.03 0.55 26.95
N ALA A 288 0.70 0.37 26.98
CA ALA A 288 -0.15 0.37 25.78
C ALA A 288 -0.04 1.70 25.01
N PHE A 289 -0.02 2.82 25.73
CA PHE A 289 0.15 4.13 25.13
C PHE A 289 1.53 4.28 24.48
N VAL A 290 2.62 4.02 25.22
CA VAL A 290 3.99 4.15 24.68
C VAL A 290 4.17 3.26 23.46
N TYR A 291 3.63 2.04 23.50
CA TYR A 291 3.66 1.09 22.41
C TYR A 291 3.02 1.70 21.15
N VAL A 292 1.75 2.06 21.23
CA VAL A 292 1.00 2.61 20.10
C VAL A 292 1.67 3.86 19.54
N TYR A 293 2.05 4.80 20.39
CA TYR A 293 2.66 6.05 19.96
C TYR A 293 4.05 5.87 19.38
N SER A 294 4.82 4.87 19.83
CA SER A 294 6.12 4.54 19.22
C SER A 294 5.95 4.02 17.80
N TRP A 295 4.91 3.23 17.52
CA TRP A 295 4.60 2.80 16.16
C TRP A 295 4.10 3.95 15.29
N LEU A 296 3.18 4.78 15.80
CA LEU A 296 2.71 5.94 15.07
C LEU A 296 3.87 6.88 14.70
N ALA A 297 4.77 7.17 15.66
CA ALA A 297 5.98 7.94 15.41
C ALA A 297 6.85 7.27 14.33
N THR A 298 7.01 5.95 14.37
CA THR A 298 7.76 5.19 13.35
C THR A 298 7.14 5.38 11.96
N VAL A 299 5.82 5.21 11.81
CA VAL A 299 5.13 5.39 10.53
C VAL A 299 5.33 6.81 9.99
N TYR A 300 5.23 7.84 10.84
CA TYR A 300 5.47 9.23 10.43
C TYR A 300 6.93 9.53 10.04
N ILE A 301 7.89 8.93 10.74
CA ILE A 301 9.31 9.04 10.38
C ILE A 301 9.54 8.39 9.01
N LEU A 302 9.01 7.19 8.80
CA LEU A 302 9.14 6.47 7.52
C LEU A 302 8.46 7.23 6.37
N ASP A 303 7.29 7.81 6.61
CA ASP A 303 6.59 8.69 5.67
C ASP A 303 7.43 9.92 5.32
N THR A 304 7.95 10.65 6.33
CA THR A 304 8.79 11.85 6.12
C THR A 304 10.08 11.53 5.37
N VAL A 305 10.74 10.42 5.72
CA VAL A 305 11.96 9.97 5.05
C VAL A 305 11.66 9.58 3.60
N THR A 306 10.57 8.86 3.36
CA THR A 306 10.17 8.46 2.00
C THR A 306 9.80 9.68 1.16
N GLU A 307 9.00 10.59 1.71
CA GLU A 307 8.61 11.86 1.07
C GLU A 307 9.85 12.67 0.68
N TYR A 308 10.82 12.81 1.59
CA TYR A 308 12.09 13.49 1.33
C TYR A 308 12.91 12.83 0.21
N ILE A 309 13.02 11.50 0.20
CA ILE A 309 13.75 10.76 -0.84
C ILE A 309 13.07 10.97 -2.20
N ILE A 310 11.75 10.85 -2.26
CA ILE A 310 11.00 10.99 -3.52
C ILE A 310 11.08 12.43 -4.04
N GLU A 311 10.92 13.43 -3.19
CA GLU A 311 10.95 14.84 -3.59
C GLU A 311 12.34 15.27 -4.09
N THR A 312 13.40 14.93 -3.34
CA THR A 312 14.75 15.42 -3.64
C THR A 312 15.48 14.58 -4.69
N ARG A 313 15.34 13.24 -4.62
CA ARG A 313 16.12 12.31 -5.43
C ARG A 313 15.35 11.82 -6.65
N VAL A 314 14.15 11.26 -6.45
CA VAL A 314 13.38 10.62 -7.53
C VAL A 314 12.70 11.68 -8.42
N LYS A 315 12.23 12.77 -7.82
CA LYS A 315 11.53 13.90 -8.46
C LYS A 315 10.29 13.46 -9.23
N SER A 316 9.54 12.51 -8.67
CA SER A 316 8.28 12.03 -9.24
C SER A 316 7.10 12.48 -8.38
N TYR A 317 6.33 13.42 -8.94
CA TYR A 317 5.13 13.96 -8.31
C TYR A 317 4.03 12.90 -8.06
N PRO A 318 3.57 12.11 -9.05
CA PRO A 318 2.49 11.15 -8.82
C PRO A 318 2.89 10.05 -7.82
N LEU A 319 4.19 9.73 -7.74
CA LEU A 319 4.70 8.77 -6.78
C LEU A 319 4.67 9.30 -5.34
N GLN A 320 5.02 10.58 -5.14
CA GLN A 320 4.92 11.25 -3.84
C GLN A 320 3.46 11.20 -3.33
N PHE A 321 2.51 11.56 -4.19
CA PHE A 321 1.08 11.52 -3.86
C PHE A 321 0.62 10.11 -3.48
N THR A 322 1.06 9.11 -4.24
CA THR A 322 0.68 7.70 -4.06
C THR A 322 1.25 7.10 -2.78
N PHE A 323 2.54 7.35 -2.47
CA PHE A 323 3.15 6.87 -1.23
C PHE A 323 2.61 7.60 0.00
N LYS A 324 2.25 8.89 -0.14
CA LYS A 324 1.57 9.62 0.94
C LYS A 324 0.23 8.98 1.28
N LEU A 325 -0.54 8.56 0.28
CA LEU A 325 -1.78 7.80 0.51
C LEU A 325 -1.49 6.50 1.23
N TYR A 326 -0.48 5.76 0.81
CA TYR A 326 -0.12 4.48 1.41
C TYR A 326 0.21 4.62 2.91
N PHE A 327 1.03 5.59 3.30
CA PHE A 327 1.34 5.82 4.72
C PHE A 327 0.13 6.29 5.53
N TYR A 328 -0.73 7.14 4.96
CA TYR A 328 -1.99 7.50 5.63
C TYR A 328 -2.91 6.29 5.79
N MET A 329 -3.00 5.42 4.79
CA MET A 329 -3.76 4.17 4.90
C MET A 329 -3.20 3.27 6.01
N ILE A 330 -1.88 3.05 6.07
CA ILE A 330 -1.24 2.30 7.16
C ILE A 330 -1.53 2.92 8.53
N TYR A 331 -1.45 4.25 8.63
CA TYR A 331 -1.73 4.96 9.86
C TYR A 331 -3.16 4.72 10.34
N PHE A 332 -4.16 5.00 9.50
CA PHE A 332 -5.56 4.87 9.90
C PHE A 332 -5.95 3.41 10.11
N ILE A 333 -5.46 2.49 9.28
CA ILE A 333 -5.79 1.07 9.43
C ILE A 333 -5.22 0.50 10.74
N PHE A 334 -3.98 0.85 11.09
CA PHE A 334 -3.37 0.41 12.35
C PHE A 334 -4.11 1.01 13.55
N TYR A 335 -4.45 2.30 13.46
CA TYR A 335 -5.25 2.99 14.48
C TYR A 335 -6.61 2.30 14.70
N ARG A 336 -7.31 1.89 13.63
CA ARG A 336 -8.56 1.14 13.74
C ARG A 336 -8.36 -0.29 14.26
N ASN A 337 -7.30 -0.97 13.85
CA ASN A 337 -6.94 -2.31 14.35
C ASN A 337 -6.73 -2.31 15.85
N LEU A 338 -6.08 -1.27 16.37
CA LEU A 338 -5.90 -1.11 17.80
C LEU A 338 -7.25 -0.98 18.51
N PHE A 339 -8.20 -0.22 17.97
CA PHE A 339 -9.55 -0.12 18.57
C PHE A 339 -10.29 -1.45 18.60
N ALA A 340 -10.23 -2.25 17.53
CA ALA A 340 -10.82 -3.58 17.53
C ALA A 340 -10.20 -4.52 18.58
N ARG A 341 -8.98 -4.22 19.05
CA ARG A 341 -8.23 -5.03 20.01
C ARG A 341 -8.23 -4.46 21.44
N LEU A 342 -8.66 -3.23 21.65
CA LEU A 342 -8.71 -2.58 22.97
C LEU A 342 -9.96 -2.99 23.73
N ARG A 343 -9.81 -3.54 24.94
CA ARG A 343 -10.91 -4.06 25.79
C ARG A 343 -11.33 -3.13 26.94
N ASN A 344 -10.78 -1.89 27.04
CA ASN A 344 -11.02 -0.98 28.18
C ASN A 344 -11.35 0.46 27.77
N ARG A 345 -12.44 1.03 28.32
CA ARG A 345 -12.93 2.41 28.06
C ARG A 345 -11.94 3.53 28.39
N LYS A 346 -11.09 3.39 29.41
CA LYS A 346 -10.13 4.46 29.79
C LYS A 346 -8.98 4.60 28.78
N GLN A 347 -8.58 3.49 28.15
CA GLN A 347 -7.53 3.49 27.13
C GLN A 347 -8.01 4.14 25.82
N TYR A 348 -9.29 3.93 25.48
CA TYR A 348 -9.92 4.52 24.31
C TYR A 348 -9.85 6.05 24.31
N VAL A 349 -10.23 6.71 25.40
CA VAL A 349 -10.22 8.19 25.49
C VAL A 349 -8.80 8.76 25.39
N LEU A 350 -7.82 8.08 25.98
CA LEU A 350 -6.43 8.52 25.99
C LEU A 350 -5.81 8.49 24.57
N ILE A 351 -6.05 7.40 23.83
CA ILE A 351 -5.53 7.20 22.47
C ILE A 351 -6.25 8.14 21.47
N GLN A 352 -7.55 8.35 21.65
CA GLN A 352 -8.30 9.32 20.84
C GLN A 352 -7.80 10.75 21.07
N ALA A 353 -7.60 11.15 22.33
CA ALA A 353 -7.12 12.49 22.68
C ALA A 353 -5.72 12.74 22.13
N ALA A 354 -4.78 11.82 22.30
CA ALA A 354 -3.42 12.05 21.86
C ALA A 354 -3.25 11.91 20.33
N SER A 355 -4.12 11.17 19.62
CA SER A 355 -4.18 11.17 18.15
C SER A 355 -4.60 12.54 17.60
N SER A 356 -5.46 13.26 18.33
CA SER A 356 -5.89 14.60 17.95
C SER A 356 -4.83 15.69 18.23
N LEU A 357 -3.93 15.48 19.19
CA LEU A 357 -2.91 16.45 19.60
C LEU A 357 -1.73 16.55 18.62
N TRP A 358 -1.33 15.43 17.99
CA TRP A 358 -0.22 15.43 17.04
C TRP A 358 -0.55 15.99 15.65
N ASP A 359 -1.83 16.14 15.31
CA ASP A 359 -2.29 16.72 14.02
C ASP A 359 -1.90 18.21 13.88
N TYR A 360 -1.75 18.94 14.99
CA TYR A 360 -1.49 20.40 14.97
C TYR A 360 -0.09 20.79 14.47
N GLU A 361 0.96 20.04 14.86
CA GLU A 361 2.34 20.29 14.40
C GLU A 361 2.50 20.03 12.90
N GLN A 362 1.77 19.04 12.37
CA GLN A 362 1.75 18.69 10.95
C GLN A 362 0.89 19.66 10.13
N TYR A 363 -0.22 20.15 10.68
CA TYR A 363 -1.08 21.20 10.10
C TYR A 363 -0.29 22.46 9.76
N LYS A 364 0.70 22.82 10.58
CA LYS A 364 1.59 23.97 10.33
C LYS A 364 2.51 23.75 9.12
N LYS A 365 2.75 22.50 8.73
CA LYS A 365 3.81 22.12 7.78
C LYS A 365 3.31 21.66 6.41
N GLN A 366 1.99 21.44 6.18
CA GLN A 366 1.50 20.80 4.96
C GLN A 366 0.36 21.50 4.20
N CYS A 367 0.55 21.60 2.88
CA CYS A 367 -0.37 22.14 1.87
C CYS A 367 -1.70 21.34 1.76
N GLY A 368 -2.71 21.95 1.10
CA GLY A 368 -4.05 21.39 0.91
C GLY A 368 -4.12 19.97 0.31
N ARG A 369 -3.11 19.54 -0.45
CA ARG A 369 -2.99 18.18 -1.01
C ARG A 369 -2.90 17.08 0.04
N SER A 370 -2.07 17.24 1.07
CA SER A 370 -1.97 16.24 2.15
C SER A 370 -3.31 16.07 2.87
N PHE A 371 -4.07 17.16 3.01
CA PHE A 371 -5.42 17.11 3.56
C PHE A 371 -6.40 16.33 2.67
N PHE A 372 -6.32 16.46 1.35
CA PHE A 372 -7.14 15.65 0.44
C PHE A 372 -6.84 14.15 0.60
N ILE A 373 -5.56 13.78 0.63
CA ILE A 373 -5.11 12.40 0.74
C ILE A 373 -5.49 11.80 2.09
N ARG A 374 -5.30 12.56 3.18
CA ARG A 374 -5.74 12.17 4.52
C ARG A 374 -7.23 11.86 4.54
N ASN A 375 -8.04 12.78 4.02
CA ASN A 375 -9.50 12.62 3.97
C ASN A 375 -9.93 11.41 3.12
N LEU A 376 -9.18 11.10 2.05
CA LEU A 376 -9.41 9.91 1.26
C LEU A 376 -9.17 8.64 2.08
N ALA A 377 -8.04 8.56 2.77
CA ALA A 377 -7.70 7.41 3.63
C ALA A 377 -8.67 7.23 4.80
N GLU A 378 -9.06 8.31 5.49
CA GLU A 378 -10.03 8.30 6.58
C GLU A 378 -11.36 7.67 6.15
N ASN A 379 -11.91 8.15 5.03
CA ASN A 379 -13.21 7.67 4.55
C ASN A 379 -13.15 6.23 4.06
N ALA A 380 -12.10 5.85 3.33
CA ALA A 380 -11.95 4.48 2.84
C ALA A 380 -11.82 3.47 3.99
N THR A 381 -10.99 3.79 4.99
CA THR A 381 -10.78 2.92 6.16
C THR A 381 -11.99 2.84 7.06
N MET A 382 -12.68 3.96 7.31
CA MET A 382 -13.88 3.96 8.16
C MET A 382 -15.08 3.28 7.50
N LEU A 383 -15.29 3.51 6.20
CA LEU A 383 -16.32 2.81 5.43
C LEU A 383 -16.03 1.31 5.41
N GLY A 384 -14.78 0.91 5.16
CA GLY A 384 -14.36 -0.50 5.22
C GLY A 384 -14.67 -1.12 6.58
N PHE A 385 -14.23 -0.46 7.66
CA PHE A 385 -14.43 -0.96 9.02
C PHE A 385 -15.91 -1.16 9.39
N ILE A 386 -16.76 -0.17 9.14
CA ILE A 386 -18.21 -0.28 9.41
C ILE A 386 -18.84 -1.40 8.59
N CYS A 387 -18.49 -1.51 7.31
CA CYS A 387 -19.01 -2.57 6.46
C CYS A 387 -18.54 -3.96 6.89
N TRP A 388 -17.30 -4.10 7.38
CA TRP A 388 -16.79 -5.37 7.91
C TRP A 388 -17.50 -5.79 9.18
N ILE A 389 -17.73 -4.87 10.13
CA ILE A 389 -18.52 -5.15 11.35
C ILE A 389 -19.87 -5.76 10.96
N TRP A 390 -20.50 -5.22 9.92
CA TRP A 390 -21.81 -5.68 9.47
C TRP A 390 -21.75 -7.01 8.72
N ILE A 391 -20.89 -7.11 7.69
CA ILE A 391 -20.81 -8.29 6.82
C ILE A 391 -20.22 -9.50 7.54
N ILE A 392 -19.22 -9.33 8.40
CA ILE A 392 -18.58 -10.47 9.10
C ILE A 392 -19.51 -11.00 10.18
N ARG A 393 -20.21 -10.12 10.91
CA ARG A 393 -21.12 -10.52 11.99
C ARG A 393 -22.31 -11.33 11.48
N PHE A 394 -22.95 -10.88 10.41
CA PHE A 394 -24.11 -11.54 9.82
C PHE A 394 -23.75 -12.50 8.68
N GLY A 395 -22.46 -12.61 8.36
CA GLY A 395 -21.98 -13.42 7.26
C GLY A 395 -21.52 -14.81 7.67
N PRO A 396 -21.25 -15.67 6.68
CA PRO A 396 -20.81 -17.05 6.91
C PRO A 396 -19.41 -17.14 7.50
N ASN A 397 -18.62 -16.06 7.43
CA ASN A 397 -17.24 -16.02 7.90
C ASN A 397 -17.10 -15.59 9.37
N TYR A 398 -18.21 -15.47 10.10
CA TYR A 398 -18.24 -15.07 11.50
C TYR A 398 -17.23 -15.85 12.34
N ASP A 399 -17.11 -17.16 12.10
CA ASP A 399 -16.30 -18.01 12.96
C ASP A 399 -14.79 -17.90 12.76
N VAL A 400 -14.39 -17.44 11.59
CA VAL A 400 -12.98 -17.31 11.18
C VAL A 400 -12.33 -16.02 11.69
N TYR A 401 -13.16 -15.03 12.05
CA TYR A 401 -12.72 -13.73 12.55
C TYR A 401 -13.05 -13.53 14.03
N PRO A 402 -12.19 -13.98 14.97
CA PRO A 402 -12.48 -13.94 16.40
C PRO A 402 -12.72 -12.52 16.93
N TYR A 403 -12.03 -11.52 16.39
CA TYR A 403 -12.16 -10.11 16.83
C TYR A 403 -13.53 -9.47 16.54
N PHE A 404 -14.33 -10.07 15.66
CA PHE A 404 -15.70 -9.60 15.37
C PHE A 404 -16.77 -10.44 16.09
N LYS A 405 -16.35 -11.39 16.96
CA LYS A 405 -17.24 -12.14 17.85
C LYS A 405 -17.53 -11.33 19.12
N PHE A 406 -18.42 -10.35 19.02
CA PHE A 406 -18.82 -9.46 20.12
C PHE A 406 -19.64 -10.15 21.24
N ASN A 407 -19.43 -11.46 21.50
CA ASN A 407 -20.27 -12.30 22.38
C ASN A 407 -19.55 -12.83 23.63
N GLU A 408 -18.26 -12.52 23.84
CA GLU A 408 -17.51 -13.05 24.99
C GLU A 408 -17.95 -12.42 26.33
N VAL A 409 -18.23 -13.27 27.33
CA VAL A 409 -18.57 -12.87 28.70
C VAL A 409 -17.40 -12.07 29.30
N GLY A 410 -17.64 -10.79 29.64
CA GLY A 410 -16.63 -9.88 30.20
C GLY A 410 -16.08 -8.85 29.22
N ASN A 411 -16.51 -8.84 27.94
CA ASN A 411 -16.18 -7.77 27.01
C ASN A 411 -17.13 -6.57 27.22
N GLU A 412 -16.60 -5.36 27.48
CA GLU A 412 -17.41 -4.16 27.66
C GLU A 412 -17.99 -3.61 26.34
N PHE A 413 -17.47 -4.05 25.19
CA PHE A 413 -17.83 -3.55 23.86
C PHE A 413 -18.79 -4.49 23.13
N ASN A 414 -20.09 -4.21 23.27
CA ASN A 414 -21.15 -4.87 22.49
C ASN A 414 -21.13 -4.42 21.02
N PHE A 415 -21.68 -5.25 20.13
CA PHE A 415 -21.83 -4.94 18.70
C PHE A 415 -22.46 -3.55 18.47
N ASP A 416 -23.60 -3.28 19.11
CA ASP A 416 -24.33 -2.02 18.94
C ASP A 416 -23.50 -0.81 19.39
N LEU A 417 -22.74 -0.97 20.47
CA LEU A 417 -21.86 0.09 21.00
C LEU A 417 -20.72 0.37 20.04
N THR A 418 -20.05 -0.66 19.52
CA THR A 418 -18.93 -0.52 18.58
C THR A 418 -19.39 0.10 17.27
N LEU A 419 -20.54 -0.33 16.75
CA LEU A 419 -21.12 0.23 15.52
C LEU A 419 -21.54 1.69 15.72
N GLN A 420 -22.27 1.99 16.81
CA GLN A 420 -22.70 3.36 17.10
C GLN A 420 -21.51 4.29 17.33
N ALA A 421 -20.52 3.88 18.13
CA ALA A 421 -19.31 4.66 18.37
C ALA A 421 -18.56 4.93 17.06
N SER A 422 -18.39 3.92 16.21
CA SER A 422 -17.72 4.08 14.90
C SER A 422 -18.48 5.05 14.00
N CYS A 423 -19.81 4.94 13.89
CA CYS A 423 -20.62 5.87 13.12
C CYS A 423 -20.52 7.31 13.65
N VAL A 424 -20.52 7.50 14.97
CA VAL A 424 -20.38 8.81 15.60
C VAL A 424 -19.00 9.41 15.32
N ILE A 425 -17.92 8.64 15.49
CA ILE A 425 -16.55 9.08 15.17
C ILE A 425 -16.47 9.49 13.70
N TRP A 426 -17.02 8.68 12.80
CA TRP A 426 -17.01 8.99 11.37
C TRP A 426 -17.76 10.28 11.07
N ALA A 427 -18.92 10.50 11.70
CA ALA A 427 -19.67 11.74 11.56
C ALA A 427 -18.83 12.96 12.02
N PHE A 428 -18.13 12.86 13.16
CA PHE A 428 -17.23 13.92 13.62
C PHE A 428 -16.06 14.16 12.66
N GLU A 429 -15.48 13.11 12.08
CA GLU A 429 -14.43 13.22 11.07
C GLU A 429 -14.94 13.91 9.79
N LEU A 430 -16.15 13.56 9.32
CA LEU A 430 -16.80 14.20 8.18
C LEU A 430 -17.08 15.68 8.43
N VAL A 431 -17.57 16.03 9.63
CA VAL A 431 -17.83 17.41 10.04
C VAL A 431 -16.53 18.20 10.15
N SER A 432 -15.51 17.67 10.83
CA SER A 432 -14.18 18.27 10.93
C SER A 432 -13.59 18.52 9.55
N ASN A 433 -13.73 17.54 8.66
CA ASN A 433 -13.27 17.65 7.28
C ASN A 433 -14.02 18.71 6.47
N ALA A 434 -15.33 18.83 6.66
CA ALA A 434 -16.13 19.89 6.03
C ALA A 434 -15.71 21.27 6.53
N ILE A 435 -15.51 21.43 7.84
CA ILE A 435 -15.02 22.66 8.46
C ILE A 435 -13.66 23.05 7.88
N THR A 436 -12.69 22.13 7.83
CA THR A 436 -11.35 22.42 7.27
C THR A 436 -11.42 22.83 5.80
N ARG A 437 -12.26 22.18 4.98
CA ARG A 437 -12.46 22.58 3.58
C ARG A 437 -13.07 23.97 3.45
N LEU A 438 -14.03 24.32 4.31
CA LEU A 438 -14.65 25.66 4.34
C LEU A 438 -13.65 26.72 4.78
N THR A 439 -12.89 26.46 5.84
CA THR A 439 -11.84 27.35 6.36
C THR A 439 -10.77 27.58 5.31
N TYR A 440 -10.27 26.52 4.66
CA TYR A 440 -9.25 26.65 3.62
C TYR A 440 -9.74 27.45 2.41
N ARG A 441 -10.98 27.19 1.97
CA ARG A 441 -11.62 27.95 0.88
C ARG A 441 -11.77 29.42 1.22
N LYS A 442 -12.11 29.76 2.47
CA LYS A 442 -12.33 31.15 2.90
C LYS A 442 -11.01 31.90 3.13
N MET A 443 -10.03 31.25 3.76
CA MET A 443 -8.74 31.85 4.12
C MET A 443 -7.79 31.98 2.93
N PHE A 444 -7.63 30.91 2.13
CA PHE A 444 -6.65 30.86 1.05
C PHE A 444 -7.25 31.07 -0.35
N LYS A 445 -8.58 31.24 -0.45
CA LYS A 445 -9.33 31.35 -1.72
C LYS A 445 -9.07 30.20 -2.70
N HIS A 446 -8.54 29.08 -2.21
CA HIS A 446 -8.17 27.91 -2.99
C HIS A 446 -9.07 26.71 -2.64
N ASN A 447 -9.34 25.84 -3.61
CA ASN A 447 -10.18 24.66 -3.40
C ASN A 447 -9.33 23.38 -3.51
N ILE A 448 -9.07 22.77 -2.36
CA ILE A 448 -8.34 21.52 -2.20
C ILE A 448 -8.83 20.43 -3.16
N SER A 449 -10.15 20.33 -3.35
CA SER A 449 -10.72 19.29 -4.21
C SER A 449 -10.49 19.54 -5.69
N LYS A 450 -10.37 20.81 -6.09
CA LYS A 450 -10.09 21.16 -7.50
C LYS A 450 -8.63 20.91 -7.83
N GLU A 451 -7.72 21.24 -6.90
CA GLU A 451 -6.29 20.97 -7.03
C GLU A 451 -6.01 19.47 -7.23
N ALA A 452 -6.63 18.61 -6.41
CA ALA A 452 -6.52 17.16 -6.56
C ALA A 452 -7.09 16.65 -7.90
N VAL A 453 -8.16 17.26 -8.41
CA VAL A 453 -8.75 16.90 -9.71
C VAL A 453 -7.83 17.30 -10.87
N GLU A 454 -7.17 18.44 -10.76
CA GLU A 454 -6.18 18.88 -11.74
C GLU A 454 -4.96 17.95 -11.79
N ASP A 455 -4.53 17.46 -10.62
CA ASP A 455 -3.49 16.43 -10.53
C ASP A 455 -3.90 15.13 -11.23
N PHE A 456 -5.13 14.67 -11.02
CA PHE A 456 -5.66 13.49 -11.70
C PHE A 456 -5.73 13.66 -13.22
N LYS A 457 -6.08 14.86 -13.71
CA LYS A 457 -6.10 15.15 -15.17
C LYS A 457 -4.70 15.15 -15.76
N THR A 458 -3.72 15.62 -14.99
CA THR A 458 -2.31 15.64 -15.39
C THR A 458 -1.73 14.21 -15.42
N TYR A 459 -2.03 13.41 -14.39
CA TYR A 459 -1.53 12.05 -14.19
C TYR A 459 -2.69 11.04 -14.04
N PRO A 460 -3.35 10.62 -15.14
CA PRO A 460 -4.55 9.78 -15.07
C PRO A 460 -4.30 8.38 -14.50
N GLU A 461 -3.08 7.85 -14.67
CA GLU A 461 -2.66 6.56 -14.11
C GLU A 461 -2.68 6.52 -12.58
N MET A 462 -2.53 7.69 -11.93
CA MET A 462 -2.49 7.80 -10.48
C MET A 462 -3.76 7.26 -9.84
N ILE A 463 -4.94 7.52 -10.43
CA ILE A 463 -6.24 7.06 -9.88
C ILE A 463 -6.25 5.54 -9.68
N VAL A 464 -5.76 4.78 -10.65
CA VAL A 464 -5.75 3.32 -10.56
C VAL A 464 -4.79 2.86 -9.47
N ALA A 465 -3.61 3.49 -9.36
CA ALA A 465 -2.68 3.19 -8.28
C ALA A 465 -3.30 3.47 -6.90
N LEU A 466 -4.04 4.59 -6.73
CA LEU A 466 -4.70 4.91 -5.47
C LEU A 466 -5.79 3.88 -5.12
N ILE A 467 -6.64 3.51 -6.08
CA ILE A 467 -7.70 2.49 -5.90
C ILE A 467 -7.07 1.18 -5.44
N VAL A 468 -6.02 0.73 -6.12
CA VAL A 468 -5.39 -0.57 -5.85
C VAL A 468 -4.67 -0.56 -4.50
N ILE A 469 -4.04 0.55 -4.12
CA ILE A 469 -3.47 0.72 -2.77
C ILE A 469 -4.55 0.60 -1.71
N ILE A 470 -5.70 1.26 -1.89
CA ILE A 470 -6.80 1.17 -0.94
C ILE A 470 -7.28 -0.28 -0.84
N ILE A 471 -7.51 -0.96 -1.96
CA ILE A 471 -7.91 -2.38 -1.95
C ILE A 471 -6.87 -3.23 -1.21
N HIS A 472 -5.59 -3.11 -1.58
CA HIS A 472 -4.52 -3.93 -1.00
C HIS A 472 -4.40 -3.73 0.51
N VAL A 473 -4.33 -2.49 1.00
CA VAL A 473 -4.19 -2.20 2.44
C VAL A 473 -5.43 -2.66 3.23
N LEU A 474 -6.63 -2.58 2.64
CA LEU A 474 -7.85 -3.08 3.27
C LEU A 474 -7.93 -4.62 3.30
N GLN A 475 -7.54 -5.30 2.21
CA GLN A 475 -7.45 -6.77 2.19
C GLN A 475 -6.43 -7.27 3.20
N ASP A 476 -5.33 -6.53 3.31
CA ASP A 476 -4.27 -6.85 4.23
C ASP A 476 -4.74 -6.85 5.69
N MET A 477 -5.49 -5.82 6.10
CA MET A 477 -6.07 -5.79 7.45
C MET A 477 -6.93 -7.03 7.72
N LEU A 478 -7.72 -7.48 6.75
CA LEU A 478 -8.53 -8.69 6.89
C LEU A 478 -7.67 -9.97 6.92
N MET A 479 -6.55 -10.02 6.20
CA MET A 479 -5.57 -11.10 6.34
C MET A 479 -4.98 -11.13 7.76
N ALA A 480 -4.65 -9.96 8.33
CA ALA A 480 -4.05 -9.84 9.66
C ALA A 480 -5.01 -10.26 10.80
N LEU A 481 -6.31 -10.02 10.64
CA LEU A 481 -7.34 -10.35 11.63
C LEU A 481 -7.89 -11.78 11.51
N LEU A 482 -7.47 -12.51 10.47
CA LEU A 482 -7.90 -13.90 10.22
C LEU A 482 -7.26 -14.85 11.25
N SER A 483 -8.01 -15.81 11.76
CA SER A 483 -7.44 -16.90 12.57
C SER A 483 -7.18 -18.12 11.71
N LEU A 484 -5.91 -18.48 11.50
CA LEU A 484 -5.54 -19.60 10.63
C LEU A 484 -5.37 -20.90 11.42
N HIS A 485 -6.34 -21.81 11.27
CA HIS A 485 -6.26 -23.18 11.74
C HIS A 485 -6.64 -24.11 10.58
N PHE A 486 -5.74 -24.98 10.13
CA PHE A 486 -5.97 -25.82 8.95
C PHE A 486 -6.18 -27.29 9.31
N LYS A 487 -7.13 -27.93 8.60
CA LYS A 487 -7.37 -29.37 8.68
C LYS A 487 -6.18 -30.13 8.08
N GLY A 488 -5.28 -30.62 8.92
CA GLY A 488 -4.05 -31.30 8.49
C GLY A 488 -2.97 -31.39 9.56
N ASP A 489 -3.11 -30.59 10.63
CA ASP A 489 -2.22 -30.56 11.79
C ASP A 489 -1.97 -31.94 12.45
N HIS A 490 -2.88 -32.89 12.24
CA HIS A 490 -2.78 -34.24 12.79
C HIS A 490 -1.99 -35.24 11.93
N LEU A 491 -1.83 -35.02 10.62
CA LEU A 491 -1.23 -36.05 9.74
C LEU A 491 0.31 -36.10 9.86
N VAL A 492 0.97 -34.96 10.03
CA VAL A 492 2.44 -34.91 10.22
C VAL A 492 2.82 -35.38 11.63
N LYS A 493 2.01 -35.04 12.64
CA LYS A 493 2.21 -35.50 14.03
C LYS A 493 2.00 -37.01 14.16
N ASN A 494 0.90 -37.54 13.61
CA ASN A 494 0.63 -38.98 13.65
C ASN A 494 1.63 -39.80 12.83
N GLY A 495 2.22 -39.24 11.75
CA GLY A 495 3.28 -39.91 11.00
C GLY A 495 4.60 -40.03 11.78
N LEU A 496 4.97 -39.00 12.55
CA LEU A 496 6.15 -39.02 13.42
C LEU A 496 5.93 -39.89 14.66
N ASP A 497 4.74 -39.83 15.27
CA ASP A 497 4.38 -40.64 16.43
C ASP A 497 4.24 -42.13 16.05
N HIS A 498 3.75 -42.46 14.86
CA HIS A 498 3.75 -43.85 14.36
C HIS A 498 5.15 -44.39 14.10
N ILE A 499 6.09 -43.57 13.61
CA ILE A 499 7.48 -44.01 13.40
C ILE A 499 8.18 -44.21 14.76
N GLN A 500 7.83 -43.44 15.79
CA GLN A 500 8.35 -43.63 17.15
C GLN A 500 7.73 -44.85 17.86
N SER A 501 6.48 -45.21 17.54
CA SER A 501 5.78 -46.36 18.12
C SER A 501 6.21 -47.72 17.58
N TYR A 502 6.86 -47.79 16.42
CA TYR A 502 7.41 -49.05 15.86
C TYR A 502 8.92 -49.21 16.07
N GLY A 503 9.53 -48.30 16.83
CA GLY A 503 10.96 -48.25 17.15
C GLY A 503 11.30 -48.53 18.62
N THR A 504 10.57 -49.44 19.27
CA THR A 504 10.90 -50.01 20.59
C THR A 504 10.80 -51.52 20.58
#